data_AF-A0A0C2FTG2-F1
#
_entry.id   AF-A0A0C2FTG2-F1
#
_cell.length_a   1.000
_cell.length_b   1.000
_cell.length_c   1.000
_cell.angle_alpha   90.00
_cell.angle_beta   90.00
_cell.angle_gamma   90.00
#
_symmetry.space_group_name_H-M   'P 1'
#
loop_
_entity.id
_entity.type
_entity.pdbx_description
1 polymer ?
#
loop_
_entity_poly.entity_id
_entity_poly.type
_entity_poly.pdbx_seq_one_letter_code
_entity_poly.pdbx_strand_id
1 'polypeptide(L)'
;ENPTCYRTKVRKFPVVTDEVTGLFRIGQGDYRASPYHLVHLYSIHPKETRLRKKIAYLMETESRTIISHVMIMYDYHTEGPVPRIRGPYSKRFMRKTPRRPPIDMSDTLDDVSDISESEKESPFGLGPQQAEDGSIFLDLTDMEFLNDRNRQLHYLINKPRLLENLACLNTRVPMFPPMTTQRGTFVFFIDGGEVDIRNLTCDALSPWSESLHMSDGSIMCRRPKTSKISLGLNREGHLRVMKMSRSQGTDYQMHIYAATLPRLPRLKKRVIYLTKGGMQIGHSMIVYWYTEEGALPTQVPHGNSITSEALYTRLPPSVRDEARRLLATHQPSEVAEMLSNKMNYA
;
A
#
# COMPACT_ATOMS: atom_id res chain seq x y z
N GLU A 1 -18.50 -9.27 31.62
CA GLU A 1 -17.13 -9.42 32.18
C GLU A 1 -16.19 -8.44 31.48
N ASN A 2 -15.31 -7.78 32.24
CA ASN A 2 -14.47 -6.67 31.79
C ASN A 2 -13.53 -7.07 30.64
N PRO A 3 -13.48 -6.34 29.49
CA PRO A 3 -12.51 -6.62 28.45
C PRO A 3 -11.12 -6.20 28.93
N THR A 4 -10.26 -7.16 29.21
CA THR A 4 -8.88 -6.93 29.63
C THR A 4 -8.16 -6.12 28.56
N CYS A 5 -7.97 -4.82 28.80
CA CYS A 5 -7.32 -3.92 27.85
C CYS A 5 -5.83 -4.30 27.73
N TYR A 6 -5.44 -4.98 26.64
CA TYR A 6 -4.05 -5.30 26.29
C TYR A 6 -3.30 -4.04 25.81
N ARG A 7 -3.22 -3.02 26.67
CA ARG A 7 -2.49 -1.78 26.41
C ARG A 7 -1.04 -1.92 26.86
N THR A 8 -0.11 -1.43 26.04
CA THR A 8 1.30 -1.32 26.42
C THR A 8 1.44 -0.49 27.68
N LYS A 9 2.06 -1.06 28.72
CA LYS A 9 2.39 -0.35 29.95
C LYS A 9 3.77 0.25 29.82
N VAL A 10 3.91 1.52 30.20
CA VAL A 10 5.17 2.25 30.18
C VAL A 10 5.54 2.61 31.61
N ARG A 11 6.78 2.33 32.00
CA ARG A 11 7.38 2.83 33.25
C ARG A 11 8.65 3.57 32.89
N LYS A 12 8.93 4.66 33.61
CA LYS A 12 10.13 5.47 33.43
C LYS A 12 10.78 5.65 34.79
N PHE A 13 12.08 5.47 34.85
CA PHE A 13 12.87 5.59 36.05
C PHE A 13 13.92 6.68 35.84
N PRO A 14 14.10 7.63 36.77
CA PRO A 14 15.20 8.58 36.71
C PRO A 14 16.54 7.82 36.72
N VAL A 15 17.52 8.33 35.98
CA VAL A 15 18.86 7.75 35.91
C VAL A 15 19.89 8.85 36.07
N VAL A 16 20.77 8.66 37.05
CA VAL A 16 21.89 9.55 37.34
C VAL A 16 23.21 8.85 37.02
N THR A 17 24.22 9.63 36.71
CA THR A 17 25.59 9.14 36.52
C THR A 17 26.34 9.28 37.84
N ASP A 18 27.02 8.22 38.25
CA ASP A 18 27.93 8.28 39.39
C ASP A 18 29.19 9.06 38.98
N GLU A 19 29.49 10.14 39.69
CA GLU A 19 30.56 11.09 39.34
C GLU A 19 31.97 10.49 39.43
N VAL A 20 32.15 9.41 40.20
CA VAL A 20 33.45 8.78 40.43
C VAL A 20 33.72 7.65 39.44
N THR A 21 32.71 6.84 39.16
CA THR A 21 32.82 5.64 38.32
C THR A 21 32.31 5.85 36.89
N GLY A 22 31.59 6.94 36.65
CA GLY A 22 30.91 7.21 35.37
C GLY A 22 29.75 6.25 35.07
N LEU A 23 29.37 5.38 36.02
CA LEU A 23 28.33 4.38 35.81
C LEU A 23 26.93 4.96 36.02
N PHE A 24 25.98 4.54 35.18
CA PHE A 24 24.57 4.87 35.35
C PHE A 24 23.95 4.12 36.52
N ARG A 25 23.14 4.82 37.33
CA ARG A 25 22.37 4.24 38.44
C ARG A 25 20.95 4.78 38.44
N ILE A 26 20.01 3.98 38.94
CA ILE A 26 18.63 4.44 39.12
C ILE A 26 18.61 5.52 40.21
N GLY A 27 18.11 6.70 39.85
CA GLY A 27 17.92 7.82 40.77
C GLY A 27 16.62 7.70 41.56
N GLN A 28 16.34 8.73 42.35
CA GLN A 28 15.08 8.90 43.07
C GLN A 28 14.30 10.11 42.50
N GLY A 29 12.98 10.10 42.61
CA GLY A 29 12.13 11.23 42.20
C GLY A 29 11.56 11.13 40.77
N ASP A 30 11.11 12.27 40.23
CA ASP A 30 10.53 12.33 38.89
C ASP A 30 11.61 12.23 37.82
N TYR A 31 11.42 11.33 36.85
CA TYR A 31 12.32 11.13 35.72
C TYR A 31 12.49 12.41 34.87
N ARG A 32 11.52 13.32 34.88
CA ARG A 32 11.59 14.58 34.12
C ARG A 32 12.66 15.54 34.63
N ALA A 33 13.03 15.42 35.91
CA ALA A 33 14.07 16.23 36.54
C ALA A 33 15.47 15.60 36.43
N SER A 34 15.58 14.39 35.86
CA SER A 34 16.82 13.64 35.73
C SER A 34 17.41 13.81 34.32
N PRO A 35 18.73 13.95 34.16
CA PRO A 35 19.36 14.12 32.84
C PRO A 35 19.10 12.92 31.93
N TYR A 36 18.96 11.73 32.52
CA TYR A 36 18.64 10.50 31.80
C TYR A 36 17.45 9.80 32.46
N HIS A 37 16.74 8.98 31.69
CA HIS A 37 15.75 8.08 32.24
C HIS A 37 15.71 6.74 31.52
N LEU A 38 15.54 5.68 32.32
CA LEU A 38 15.36 4.32 31.82
C LEU A 38 13.88 4.08 31.54
N VAL A 39 13.56 3.74 30.28
CA VAL A 39 12.19 3.46 29.86
C VAL A 39 11.98 1.96 29.78
N HIS A 40 10.98 1.45 30.50
CA HIS A 40 10.48 0.08 30.38
C HIS A 40 9.12 0.07 29.70
N LEU A 41 9.04 -0.59 28.55
CA LEU A 41 7.80 -0.91 27.86
C LEU A 41 7.45 -2.37 28.12
N TYR A 42 6.19 -2.64 28.45
CA TYR A 42 5.66 -3.97 28.64
C TYR A 42 4.39 -4.15 27.80
N SER A 43 4.36 -5.19 26.98
CA SER A 43 3.20 -5.52 26.14
C SER A 43 2.94 -7.02 26.13
N ILE A 44 1.66 -7.39 26.07
CA ILE A 44 1.20 -8.75 25.88
C ILE A 44 0.61 -8.84 24.48
N HIS A 45 0.95 -9.89 23.72
CA HIS A 45 0.40 -10.05 22.38
C HIS A 45 -1.10 -10.38 22.46
N PRO A 46 -1.99 -9.62 21.80
CA PRO A 46 -3.44 -9.70 22.02
C PRO A 46 -4.06 -11.02 21.52
N LYS A 47 -3.40 -11.69 20.57
CA LYS A 47 -3.85 -12.99 20.02
C LYS A 47 -3.04 -14.19 20.53
N GLU A 48 -1.95 -13.92 21.26
CA GLU A 48 -1.03 -14.93 21.80
C GLU A 48 -0.62 -14.45 23.19
N THR A 49 -1.53 -14.57 24.15
CA THR A 49 -1.39 -13.96 25.49
C THR A 49 -0.22 -14.53 26.30
N ARG A 50 0.31 -15.67 25.85
CA ARG A 50 1.53 -16.33 26.30
C ARG A 50 2.80 -15.56 25.94
N LEU A 51 2.79 -14.85 24.80
CA LEU A 51 3.91 -14.05 24.32
C LEU A 51 3.86 -12.66 24.93
N ARG A 52 4.86 -12.38 25.75
CA ARG A 52 5.08 -11.07 26.39
C ARG A 52 6.35 -10.47 25.83
N LYS A 53 6.34 -9.15 25.64
CA LYS A 53 7.50 -8.38 25.18
C LYS A 53 7.83 -7.30 26.20
N LYS A 54 9.09 -7.27 26.63
CA LYS A 54 9.67 -6.20 27.43
C LYS A 54 10.73 -5.48 26.60
N ILE A 55 10.69 -4.15 26.59
CA ILE A 55 11.71 -3.33 25.96
C ILE A 55 12.26 -2.38 27.02
N ALA A 56 13.57 -2.35 27.19
CA ALA A 56 14.26 -1.41 28.07
C ALA A 56 15.28 -0.62 27.26
N TYR A 57 15.30 0.70 27.43
CA TYR A 57 16.31 1.57 26.83
C TYR A 57 16.55 2.81 27.67
N LEU A 58 17.77 3.33 27.60
CA LEU A 58 18.18 4.56 28.25
C LEU A 58 18.00 5.75 27.30
N MET A 59 17.35 6.80 27.78
CA MET A 59 17.05 8.01 27.00
C MET A 59 17.58 9.24 27.74
N GLU A 60 18.17 10.17 26.99
CA GLU A 60 18.48 11.50 27.48
C GLU A 60 17.21 12.36 27.49
N THR A 61 16.94 12.99 28.62
CA THR A 61 15.63 13.60 28.90
C THR A 61 15.38 14.86 28.08
N GLU A 62 16.40 15.68 27.85
CA GLU A 62 16.29 16.95 27.11
C GLU A 62 16.13 16.72 25.61
N SER A 63 17.08 16.00 25.00
CA SER A 63 17.10 15.74 23.56
C SER A 63 16.09 14.67 23.11
N ARG A 64 15.57 13.87 24.05
CA ARG A 64 14.71 12.70 23.80
C ARG A 64 15.37 11.66 22.88
N THR A 65 16.69 11.60 22.90
CA THR A 65 17.46 10.62 22.11
C THR A 65 17.75 9.37 22.93
N ILE A 66 17.76 8.21 22.27
CA ILE A 66 18.21 6.96 22.90
C ILE A 66 19.73 6.97 22.86
N ILE A 67 20.36 6.95 24.03
CA ILE A 67 21.82 7.15 24.16
C ILE A 67 22.60 5.84 24.30
N SER A 68 21.92 4.69 24.29
CA SER A 68 22.57 3.38 24.44
C SER A 68 21.79 2.28 23.71
N HIS A 69 22.15 1.03 23.96
CA HIS A 69 21.51 -0.15 23.42
C HIS A 69 20.07 -0.28 23.92
N VAL A 70 19.22 -0.84 23.05
CA VAL A 70 17.84 -1.22 23.38
C VAL A 70 17.83 -2.71 23.69
N MET A 71 17.45 -3.07 24.92
CA MET A 71 17.24 -4.45 25.32
C MET A 71 15.80 -4.86 25.00
N ILE A 72 15.63 -5.91 24.20
CA ILE A 72 14.31 -6.48 23.86
C ILE A 72 14.28 -7.92 24.36
N MET A 73 13.33 -8.21 25.24
CA MET A 73 13.12 -9.54 25.80
C MET A 73 11.75 -10.05 25.40
N TYR A 74 11.71 -11.30 24.95
CA TYR A 74 10.49 -12.06 24.72
C TYR A 74 10.37 -13.13 25.79
N ASP A 75 9.20 -13.24 26.38
CA ASP A 75 8.88 -14.20 27.42
C ASP A 75 7.65 -14.99 26.99
N TYR A 76 7.82 -16.31 26.86
CA TYR A 76 6.73 -17.25 26.66
C TYR A 76 6.34 -17.77 28.04
N HIS A 77 5.41 -17.06 28.68
CA HIS A 77 5.13 -17.26 30.10
C HIS A 77 4.39 -18.58 30.40
N THR A 78 3.85 -19.23 29.38
CA THR A 78 3.30 -20.58 29.44
C THR A 78 3.81 -21.41 28.26
N GLU A 79 3.69 -22.73 28.33
CA GLU A 79 3.98 -23.63 27.21
C GLU A 79 2.86 -23.61 26.16
N GLY A 80 3.18 -23.97 24.91
CA GLY A 80 2.22 -23.97 23.82
C GLY A 80 2.85 -23.96 22.42
N PRO A 81 2.03 -24.08 21.35
CA PRO A 81 2.50 -24.17 19.98
C PRO A 81 3.20 -22.88 19.53
N VAL A 82 4.23 -22.99 18.69
CA VAL A 82 4.96 -21.84 18.14
C VAL A 82 3.97 -20.85 17.49
N PRO A 83 4.00 -19.56 17.86
CA PRO A 83 3.06 -18.58 17.30
C PRO A 83 3.17 -18.51 15.78
N ARG A 84 2.04 -18.72 15.10
CA ARG A 84 2.00 -18.72 13.63
C ARG A 84 2.20 -17.28 13.11
N ILE A 85 3.26 -17.06 12.35
CA ILE A 85 3.53 -15.79 11.67
C ILE A 85 2.56 -15.65 10.48
N ARG A 86 1.33 -15.19 10.74
CA ARG A 86 0.37 -14.84 9.67
C ARG A 86 0.39 -13.32 9.45
N GLY A 87 1.17 -12.86 8.46
CA GLY A 87 1.17 -11.47 8.00
C GLY A 87 2.54 -10.97 7.51
N PRO A 88 2.61 -9.93 6.65
CA PRO A 88 3.80 -9.56 5.86
C PRO A 88 4.83 -8.72 6.63
N TYR A 89 5.07 -9.02 7.91
CA TYR A 89 5.84 -8.16 8.83
C TYR A 89 7.10 -8.83 9.41
N SER A 90 7.87 -9.59 8.63
CA SER A 90 9.11 -10.20 9.18
C SER A 90 10.24 -10.37 8.15
N LYS A 91 10.67 -9.31 7.45
CA LYS A 91 11.98 -9.33 6.74
C LYS A 91 12.83 -8.06 6.88
N ARG A 92 12.51 -7.15 7.79
CA ARG A 92 13.25 -5.88 7.92
C ARG A 92 14.60 -5.92 8.67
N PHE A 93 15.03 -7.07 9.20
CA PHE A 93 16.21 -7.10 10.10
C PHE A 93 17.30 -8.13 9.76
N MET A 94 17.25 -8.75 8.58
CA MET A 94 18.30 -9.68 8.14
C MET A 94 19.10 -9.05 6.99
N ARG A 95 20.04 -8.16 7.34
CA ARG A 95 21.27 -7.88 6.56
C ARG A 95 22.20 -7.01 7.42
N LYS A 96 23.15 -7.65 8.10
CA LYS A 96 24.37 -6.99 8.61
C LYS A 96 25.51 -7.39 7.67
N THR A 97 26.04 -6.43 6.92
CA THR A 97 27.38 -6.54 6.31
C THR A 97 28.34 -5.59 7.02
N PRO A 98 29.64 -5.92 7.07
CA PRO A 98 30.57 -5.35 8.04
C PRO A 98 31.08 -3.96 7.65
N ARG A 99 31.38 -3.14 8.67
CA ARG A 99 31.85 -1.75 8.57
C ARG A 99 33.25 -1.65 7.93
N ARG A 100 33.42 -0.68 7.03
CA ARG A 100 34.71 -0.09 6.59
C ARG A 100 34.69 1.43 6.82
N PRO A 101 35.87 2.10 6.87
CA PRO A 101 36.09 3.36 7.61
C PRO A 101 35.54 4.60 6.87
N PRO A 102 35.51 5.78 7.52
CA PRO A 102 34.60 6.86 7.18
C PRO A 102 35.11 7.67 5.98
N ILE A 103 34.25 7.86 4.99
CA ILE A 103 34.37 8.90 3.96
C ILE A 103 33.09 9.74 4.01
N ASP A 104 33.29 11.02 3.74
CA ASP A 104 32.49 12.22 3.98
C ASP A 104 30.95 12.12 3.90
N MET A 105 30.27 12.79 4.83
CA MET A 105 28.96 12.41 5.39
C MET A 105 27.81 13.37 5.04
N SER A 106 27.84 14.04 3.89
CA SER A 106 26.78 14.97 3.48
C SER A 106 25.90 14.47 2.33
N ASP A 107 26.30 13.42 1.62
CA ASP A 107 25.73 13.14 0.29
C ASP A 107 25.35 11.66 0.07
N THR A 108 25.53 10.80 1.07
CA THR A 108 25.34 9.32 0.99
C THR A 108 24.16 8.78 1.81
N LEU A 109 23.40 9.62 2.51
CA LEU A 109 22.38 9.16 3.46
C LEU A 109 21.07 8.68 2.85
N ASP A 110 20.78 9.00 1.58
CA ASP A 110 19.51 8.61 0.93
C ASP A 110 19.67 7.71 -0.31
N ASP A 111 20.91 7.35 -0.66
CA ASP A 111 21.20 6.47 -1.77
C ASP A 111 21.31 5.02 -1.31
N VAL A 112 20.15 4.40 -1.05
CA VAL A 112 20.06 2.95 -0.95
C VAL A 112 20.29 2.40 -2.35
N SER A 113 21.52 1.97 -2.63
CA SER A 113 22.00 1.68 -3.98
C SER A 113 21.05 0.79 -4.81
N ASP A 114 20.80 1.23 -6.04
CA ASP A 114 20.04 0.52 -7.09
C ASP A 114 20.46 -0.95 -7.24
N ILE A 115 21.75 -1.22 -6.99
CA ILE A 115 22.40 -2.53 -7.08
C ILE A 115 21.68 -3.59 -6.22
N SER A 116 21.26 -3.27 -4.99
CA SER A 116 20.62 -4.26 -4.13
C SER A 116 19.17 -4.58 -4.54
N GLU A 117 18.53 -3.73 -5.35
CA GLU A 117 17.15 -3.91 -5.81
C GLU A 117 17.06 -4.53 -7.20
N SER A 118 18.05 -4.28 -8.08
CA SER A 118 18.16 -4.92 -9.40
C SER A 118 18.47 -6.41 -9.37
N GLU A 119 19.06 -6.92 -8.29
CA GLU A 119 19.36 -8.35 -8.11
C GLU A 119 18.17 -9.16 -7.59
N LYS A 120 17.05 -8.51 -7.21
CA LYS A 120 15.86 -9.24 -6.75
C LYS A 120 15.16 -9.87 -7.95
N GLU A 121 14.80 -11.15 -7.83
CA GLU A 121 13.95 -11.87 -8.79
C GLU A 121 12.64 -11.12 -9.07
N SER A 122 11.96 -11.40 -10.19
CA SER A 122 10.64 -10.82 -10.49
C SER A 122 9.64 -11.10 -9.35
N PRO A 123 8.79 -10.15 -8.95
CA PRO A 123 7.77 -10.40 -7.92
C PRO A 123 6.56 -11.16 -8.46
N PHE A 124 6.53 -11.41 -9.77
CA PHE A 124 5.41 -12.00 -10.47
C PHE A 124 5.65 -13.48 -10.74
N GLY A 125 4.56 -14.26 -10.76
CA GLY A 125 4.56 -15.68 -11.05
C GLY A 125 4.70 -15.97 -12.54
N LEU A 126 3.84 -16.84 -13.06
CA LEU A 126 3.76 -17.10 -14.49
C LEU A 126 3.55 -15.78 -15.27
N GLY A 127 3.95 -15.76 -16.54
CA GLY A 127 3.88 -14.59 -17.41
C GLY A 127 2.49 -13.95 -17.54
N PRO A 128 2.34 -12.90 -18.36
CA PRO A 128 1.08 -12.17 -18.49
C PRO A 128 -0.11 -13.09 -18.80
N GLN A 129 -1.20 -12.90 -18.07
CA GLN A 129 -2.47 -13.58 -18.27
C GLN A 129 -3.53 -12.58 -18.71
N GLN A 130 -4.54 -13.05 -19.45
CA GLN A 130 -5.63 -12.20 -19.93
C GLN A 130 -6.89 -12.44 -19.10
N ALA A 131 -7.53 -11.37 -18.65
CA ALA A 131 -8.82 -11.37 -17.98
C ALA A 131 -9.97 -11.41 -19.00
N GLU A 132 -11.20 -11.64 -18.52
CA GLU A 132 -12.40 -11.77 -19.36
C GLU A 132 -12.69 -10.54 -20.24
N ASP A 133 -12.31 -9.34 -19.77
CA ASP A 133 -12.47 -8.08 -20.50
C ASP A 133 -11.31 -7.77 -21.46
N GLY A 134 -10.40 -8.73 -21.65
CA GLY A 134 -9.22 -8.62 -22.49
C GLY A 134 -8.03 -7.92 -21.84
N SER A 135 -8.17 -7.40 -20.61
CA SER A 135 -7.08 -6.76 -19.89
C SER A 135 -6.03 -7.78 -19.43
N ILE A 136 -4.77 -7.36 -19.37
CA ILE A 136 -3.63 -8.20 -19.03
C ILE A 136 -3.26 -7.99 -17.55
N PHE A 137 -3.06 -9.09 -16.82
CA PHE A 137 -2.62 -9.08 -15.44
C PHE A 137 -1.47 -10.04 -15.18
N LEU A 138 -0.82 -9.85 -14.04
CA LEU A 138 0.24 -10.71 -13.52
C LEU A 138 -0.15 -11.22 -12.14
N ASP A 139 0.15 -12.49 -11.88
CA ASP A 139 0.05 -13.05 -10.54
C ASP A 139 1.19 -12.54 -9.67
N LEU A 140 0.89 -11.95 -8.51
CA LEU A 140 1.90 -11.53 -7.55
C LEU A 140 2.23 -12.67 -6.59
N THR A 141 3.45 -13.19 -6.69
CA THR A 141 3.97 -14.26 -5.82
C THR A 141 4.72 -13.69 -4.62
N ASP A 142 5.43 -12.57 -4.80
CA ASP A 142 6.13 -11.87 -3.72
C ASP A 142 5.28 -10.74 -3.11
N MET A 143 4.60 -11.04 -2.01
CA MET A 143 3.77 -10.07 -1.29
C MET A 143 4.56 -8.90 -0.66
N GLU A 144 5.88 -9.01 -0.51
CA GLU A 144 6.71 -7.89 -0.02
C GLU A 144 6.76 -6.74 -1.01
N PHE A 145 6.60 -7.04 -2.30
CA PHE A 145 6.50 -6.05 -3.37
C PHE A 145 5.44 -4.99 -3.07
N LEU A 146 4.31 -5.35 -2.43
CA LEU A 146 3.25 -4.39 -2.10
C LEU A 146 3.68 -3.29 -1.13
N ASN A 147 4.75 -3.51 -0.37
CA ASN A 147 5.29 -2.57 0.61
C ASN A 147 6.66 -2.00 0.20
N ASP A 148 7.28 -2.55 -0.85
CA ASP A 148 8.55 -2.09 -1.42
C ASP A 148 8.30 -1.00 -2.46
N ARG A 149 8.22 0.25 -1.99
CA ARG A 149 7.89 1.42 -2.82
C ARG A 149 8.96 1.73 -3.86
N ASN A 150 10.23 1.51 -3.55
CA ASN A 150 11.32 1.75 -4.48
C ASN A 150 11.28 0.73 -5.62
N ARG A 151 10.99 -0.55 -5.31
CA ARG A 151 10.77 -1.55 -6.35
C ARG A 151 9.52 -1.27 -7.18
N GLN A 152 8.45 -0.74 -6.60
CA GLN A 152 7.29 -0.27 -7.37
C GLN A 152 7.68 0.86 -8.33
N LEU A 153 8.51 1.83 -7.90
CA LEU A 153 9.01 2.91 -8.76
C LEU A 153 9.79 2.38 -9.96
N HIS A 154 10.50 1.26 -9.84
CA HIS A 154 11.14 0.61 -11.00
C HIS A 154 10.13 0.21 -12.08
N TYR A 155 9.04 -0.45 -11.72
CA TYR A 155 8.02 -0.84 -12.69
C TYR A 155 7.21 0.36 -13.21
N LEU A 156 6.99 1.36 -12.38
CA LEU A 156 6.13 2.49 -12.75
C LEU A 156 6.84 3.53 -13.60
N ILE A 157 8.14 3.77 -13.42
CA ILE A 157 8.82 4.87 -14.11
C ILE A 157 10.34 4.73 -14.27
N ASN A 158 11.07 4.19 -13.28
CA ASN A 158 12.54 4.22 -13.34
C ASN A 158 13.10 3.22 -14.36
N LYS A 159 12.40 2.11 -14.64
CA LYS A 159 12.87 1.03 -15.52
C LYS A 159 11.74 0.60 -16.48
N PRO A 160 11.36 1.43 -17.47
CA PRO A 160 10.20 1.18 -18.34
C PRO A 160 10.27 -0.16 -19.10
N ARG A 161 11.50 -0.57 -19.48
CA ARG A 161 11.76 -1.87 -20.15
C ARG A 161 11.26 -3.09 -19.37
N LEU A 162 11.09 -3.00 -18.04
CA LEU A 162 10.53 -4.10 -17.25
C LEU A 162 9.12 -4.47 -17.71
N LEU A 163 8.28 -3.48 -18.03
CA LEU A 163 6.91 -3.72 -18.49
C LEU A 163 6.85 -4.04 -19.97
N GLU A 164 7.71 -3.45 -20.79
CA GLU A 164 7.86 -3.79 -22.22
C GLU A 164 8.18 -5.28 -22.38
N ASN A 165 9.15 -5.79 -21.62
CA ASN A 165 9.55 -7.20 -21.67
C ASN A 165 8.46 -8.15 -21.16
N LEU A 166 7.62 -7.69 -20.23
CA LEU A 166 6.50 -8.47 -19.69
C LEU A 166 5.25 -8.41 -20.57
N ALA A 167 5.20 -7.51 -21.56
CA ALA A 167 4.05 -7.30 -22.45
C ALA A 167 2.70 -7.21 -21.70
N CYS A 168 2.68 -6.51 -20.55
CA CYS A 168 1.55 -6.50 -19.61
C CYS A 168 0.92 -5.12 -19.39
N LEU A 169 1.26 -4.15 -20.25
CA LEU A 169 0.75 -2.79 -20.14
C LEU A 169 -0.63 -2.67 -20.80
N ASN A 170 -1.61 -2.19 -20.04
CA ASN A 170 -2.97 -2.00 -20.49
C ASN A 170 -3.22 -0.54 -20.86
N THR A 171 -3.92 -0.30 -21.96
CA THR A 171 -4.35 1.06 -22.36
C THR A 171 -5.66 1.49 -21.71
N ARG A 172 -6.28 0.63 -20.89
CA ARG A 172 -7.56 0.87 -20.21
C ARG A 172 -7.55 0.27 -18.81
N VAL A 173 -8.37 0.83 -17.92
CA VAL A 173 -8.59 0.28 -16.57
C VAL A 173 -9.37 -1.03 -16.67
N PRO A 174 -8.96 -2.11 -15.98
CA PRO A 174 -9.70 -3.37 -15.96
C PRO A 174 -11.09 -3.17 -15.35
N MET A 175 -12.10 -3.75 -16.00
CA MET A 175 -13.48 -3.73 -15.54
C MET A 175 -13.66 -4.55 -14.27
N PHE A 176 -12.92 -5.65 -14.16
CA PHE A 176 -12.97 -6.57 -13.04
C PHE A 176 -11.58 -7.07 -12.64
N PRO A 177 -11.38 -7.47 -11.38
CA PRO A 177 -10.32 -8.41 -11.05
C PRO A 177 -10.55 -9.76 -11.75
N PRO A 178 -9.54 -10.64 -11.81
CA PRO A 178 -9.76 -12.04 -12.16
C PRO A 178 -10.84 -12.66 -11.26
N MET A 179 -11.83 -13.30 -11.88
CA MET A 179 -12.96 -13.92 -11.19
C MET A 179 -12.53 -15.25 -10.59
N THR A 180 -12.35 -15.29 -9.27
CA THR A 180 -11.88 -16.50 -8.60
C THR A 180 -12.47 -16.69 -7.21
N THR A 181 -12.71 -17.95 -6.86
CA THR A 181 -13.07 -18.38 -5.51
C THR A 181 -11.85 -18.58 -4.62
N GLN A 182 -10.66 -18.62 -5.21
CA GLN A 182 -9.40 -18.91 -4.53
C GLN A 182 -8.78 -17.66 -3.90
N ARG A 183 -7.70 -17.90 -3.15
CA ARG A 183 -6.76 -16.85 -2.72
C ARG A 183 -5.87 -16.47 -3.90
N GLY A 184 -5.59 -15.19 -4.05
CA GLY A 184 -4.74 -14.71 -5.14
C GLY A 184 -4.49 -13.21 -5.05
N THR A 185 -3.40 -12.75 -5.65
CA THR A 185 -3.10 -11.32 -5.80
C THR A 185 -2.73 -11.06 -7.25
N PHE A 186 -3.45 -10.14 -7.87
CA PHE A 186 -3.40 -9.87 -9.30
C PHE A 186 -3.05 -8.42 -9.53
N VAL A 187 -2.09 -8.17 -10.43
CA VAL A 187 -1.52 -6.85 -10.69
C VAL A 187 -1.74 -6.50 -12.15
N PHE A 188 -2.34 -5.33 -12.38
CA PHE A 188 -2.53 -4.72 -13.68
C PHE A 188 -1.64 -3.49 -13.78
N PHE A 189 -0.85 -3.40 -14.84
CA PHE A 189 -0.14 -2.18 -15.18
C PHE A 189 -0.93 -1.43 -16.25
N ILE A 190 -1.13 -0.13 -16.03
CA ILE A 190 -1.93 0.73 -16.89
C ILE A 190 -1.01 1.80 -17.47
N ASP A 191 -1.07 1.98 -18.79
CA ASP A 191 -0.38 3.06 -19.45
C ASP A 191 -0.90 4.41 -18.94
N GLY A 192 0.01 5.21 -18.40
CA GLY A 192 -0.34 6.51 -17.86
C GLY A 192 -0.54 7.59 -18.92
N GLY A 193 -0.12 7.35 -20.16
CA GLY A 193 -0.46 8.21 -21.30
C GLY A 193 -1.91 8.04 -21.77
N GLU A 194 -2.52 6.89 -21.50
CA GLU A 194 -3.83 6.50 -22.07
C GLU A 194 -5.00 6.71 -21.10
N VAL A 195 -4.74 6.79 -19.78
CA VAL A 195 -5.78 6.80 -18.75
C VAL A 195 -5.62 7.96 -17.77
N ASP A 196 -6.67 8.75 -17.60
CA ASP A 196 -6.77 9.82 -16.59
C ASP A 196 -6.77 9.25 -15.15
N ILE A 197 -5.98 9.87 -14.25
CA ILE A 197 -5.90 9.50 -12.82
C ILE A 197 -7.26 9.32 -12.14
N ARG A 198 -8.27 10.10 -12.55
CA ARG A 198 -9.64 10.07 -11.98
C ARG A 198 -10.35 8.75 -12.28
N ASN A 199 -9.98 8.09 -13.36
CA ASN A 199 -10.60 6.84 -13.81
C ASN A 199 -9.94 5.60 -13.19
N LEU A 200 -8.73 5.71 -12.63
CA LEU A 200 -7.97 4.56 -12.11
C LEU A 200 -8.67 3.81 -10.96
N THR A 201 -9.56 4.47 -10.23
CA THR A 201 -10.33 3.85 -9.14
C THR A 201 -11.66 3.26 -9.61
N CYS A 202 -12.10 3.58 -10.83
CA CYS A 202 -13.38 3.15 -11.38
C CYS A 202 -13.30 1.74 -11.95
N ASP A 203 -14.01 0.81 -11.33
CA ASP A 203 -14.26 -0.54 -11.86
C ASP A 203 -15.74 -0.91 -11.68
N ALA A 204 -16.16 -2.02 -12.28
CA ALA A 204 -17.55 -2.45 -12.24
C ALA A 204 -17.98 -3.06 -10.89
N LEU A 205 -17.06 -3.14 -9.91
CA LEU A 205 -17.36 -3.54 -8.53
C LEU A 205 -17.61 -2.33 -7.62
N SER A 206 -17.52 -1.12 -8.13
CA SER A 206 -17.95 0.08 -7.41
C SER A 206 -19.41 -0.05 -6.92
N PRO A 207 -19.76 0.48 -5.73
CA PRO A 207 -18.93 1.30 -4.85
C PRO A 207 -17.98 0.47 -3.97
N TRP A 208 -16.80 1.06 -3.71
CA TRP A 208 -15.79 0.55 -2.77
C TRP A 208 -15.88 1.20 -1.38
N SER A 209 -16.99 1.90 -1.12
CA SER A 209 -17.31 2.57 0.13
C SER A 209 -18.74 2.24 0.56
N GLU A 210 -18.98 2.23 1.86
CA GLU A 210 -20.31 1.99 2.44
C GLU A 210 -20.54 2.92 3.62
N SER A 211 -21.76 3.44 3.76
CA SER A 211 -22.20 4.21 4.92
C SER A 211 -23.33 3.43 5.60
N LEU A 212 -23.10 3.01 6.84
CA LEU A 212 -24.05 2.27 7.67
C LEU A 212 -24.67 3.21 8.68
N HIS A 213 -26.00 3.30 8.70
CA HIS A 213 -26.74 3.95 9.78
C HIS A 213 -26.78 3.01 10.99
N MET A 214 -26.28 3.50 12.12
CA MET A 214 -26.30 2.79 13.39
C MET A 214 -27.61 3.11 14.14
N SER A 215 -27.98 2.22 15.06
CA SER A 215 -29.21 2.35 15.86
C SER A 215 -29.19 3.55 16.81
N ASP A 216 -28.02 4.10 17.12
CA ASP A 216 -27.82 5.33 17.91
C ASP A 216 -27.90 6.61 17.07
N GLY A 217 -28.24 6.50 15.77
CA GLY A 217 -28.28 7.62 14.83
C GLY A 217 -26.91 8.02 14.25
N SER A 218 -25.81 7.39 14.67
CA SER A 218 -24.48 7.64 14.09
C SER A 218 -24.32 6.96 12.72
N ILE A 219 -23.45 7.49 11.85
CA ILE A 219 -23.17 6.91 10.54
C ILE A 219 -21.73 6.37 10.52
N MET A 220 -21.58 5.04 10.42
CA MET A 220 -20.28 4.41 10.24
C MET A 220 -19.95 4.32 8.75
N CYS A 221 -18.95 5.07 8.30
CA CYS A 221 -18.49 5.03 6.93
C CYS A 221 -17.25 4.14 6.77
N ARG A 222 -17.36 3.04 6.00
CA ARG A 222 -16.20 2.30 5.48
C ARG A 222 -15.72 3.00 4.22
N ARG A 223 -14.72 3.88 4.37
CA ARG A 223 -14.18 4.67 3.25
C ARG A 223 -12.82 4.14 2.79
N PRO A 224 -12.54 4.22 1.48
CA PRO A 224 -11.19 4.05 0.95
C PRO A 224 -10.20 4.99 1.63
N LYS A 225 -8.96 4.52 1.75
CA LYS A 225 -7.84 5.29 2.31
C LYS A 225 -6.93 5.75 1.19
N THR A 226 -6.60 7.04 1.20
CA THR A 226 -5.60 7.61 0.29
C THR A 226 -4.39 8.05 1.08
N SER A 227 -3.19 7.76 0.57
CA SER A 227 -1.92 8.26 1.11
C SER A 227 -1.07 8.84 0.01
N LYS A 228 -0.31 9.88 0.35
CA LYS A 228 0.64 10.55 -0.53
C LYS A 228 2.03 10.40 0.05
N ILE A 229 2.99 10.01 -0.79
CA ILE A 229 4.38 9.80 -0.41
C ILE A 229 5.23 10.72 -1.29
N SER A 230 6.00 11.61 -0.66
CA SER A 230 6.95 12.49 -1.36
C SER A 230 8.10 11.67 -1.94
N LEU A 231 8.46 11.96 -3.19
CA LEU A 231 9.56 11.33 -3.91
C LEU A 231 10.65 12.35 -4.22
N GLY A 232 11.89 11.90 -4.28
CA GLY A 232 13.05 12.67 -4.72
C GLY A 232 13.80 11.92 -5.82
N LEU A 233 14.58 12.63 -6.63
CA LEU A 233 15.53 12.00 -7.54
C LEU A 233 16.80 11.64 -6.76
N ASN A 234 17.33 10.43 -6.98
CA ASN A 234 18.69 10.11 -6.56
C ASN A 234 19.72 10.62 -7.58
N ARG A 235 21.00 10.30 -7.36
CA ARG A 235 22.11 10.75 -8.20
C ARG A 235 22.03 10.23 -9.64
N GLU A 236 21.42 9.05 -9.82
CA GLU A 236 21.20 8.41 -11.11
C GLU A 236 19.94 8.94 -11.83
N GLY A 237 19.21 9.88 -11.22
CA GLY A 237 17.97 10.42 -11.79
C GLY A 237 16.76 9.49 -11.64
N HIS A 238 16.85 8.46 -10.80
CA HIS A 238 15.72 7.60 -10.45
C HIS A 238 14.91 8.18 -9.30
N LEU A 239 13.58 8.06 -9.37
CA LEU A 239 12.70 8.43 -8.27
C LEU A 239 12.84 7.45 -7.10
N ARG A 240 12.94 7.99 -5.89
CA ARG A 240 13.05 7.28 -4.61
C ARG A 240 12.13 7.87 -3.55
N VAL A 241 11.70 7.03 -2.61
CA VAL A 241 10.95 7.50 -1.44
C VAL A 241 11.87 8.25 -0.48
N MET A 242 11.53 9.49 -0.14
CA MET A 242 12.32 10.28 0.82
C MET A 242 12.00 9.91 2.27
N LYS A 243 13.03 9.74 3.10
CA LYS A 243 12.90 9.47 4.55
C LYS A 243 12.80 10.77 5.38
N MET A 244 11.67 11.47 5.23
CA MET A 244 11.05 12.44 6.18
C MET A 244 11.59 13.89 6.39
N SER A 245 10.62 14.68 6.88
CA SER A 245 10.52 16.06 7.40
C SER A 245 10.61 17.27 6.47
N ARG A 246 11.09 17.15 5.25
CA ARG A 246 11.00 18.26 4.28
C ARG A 246 9.89 17.99 3.28
N SER A 247 8.65 18.24 3.72
CA SER A 247 7.50 18.48 2.81
C SER A 247 7.63 19.79 2.01
N GLN A 248 8.83 20.37 1.98
CA GLN A 248 9.12 21.63 1.32
C GLN A 248 9.94 21.30 0.07
N GLY A 249 9.27 21.19 -1.09
CA GLY A 249 9.93 21.47 -2.37
C GLY A 249 10.09 20.34 -3.39
N THR A 250 9.42 19.18 -3.27
CA THR A 250 9.36 18.23 -4.40
C THR A 250 7.98 18.18 -5.04
N ASP A 251 7.98 18.31 -6.36
CA ASP A 251 6.79 18.18 -7.20
C ASP A 251 6.38 16.72 -7.38
N TYR A 252 7.25 15.76 -7.03
CA TYR A 252 7.06 14.33 -7.27
C TYR A 252 6.36 13.65 -6.11
N GLN A 253 5.25 12.98 -6.39
CA GLN A 253 4.44 12.29 -5.39
C GLN A 253 4.00 10.92 -5.91
N MET A 254 4.08 9.91 -5.04
CA MET A 254 3.36 8.64 -5.22
C MET A 254 2.04 8.72 -4.46
N HIS A 255 0.94 8.46 -5.17
CA HIS A 255 -0.39 8.36 -4.60
C HIS A 255 -0.79 6.91 -4.48
N ILE A 256 -1.38 6.56 -3.34
CA ILE A 256 -1.83 5.21 -3.06
C ILE A 256 -3.25 5.28 -2.54
N TYR A 257 -4.18 4.76 -3.32
CA TYR A 257 -5.56 4.50 -2.91
C TYR A 257 -5.66 3.03 -2.49
N ALA A 258 -6.33 2.76 -1.37
CA ALA A 258 -6.56 1.41 -0.87
C ALA A 258 -8.01 1.26 -0.36
N ALA A 259 -8.67 0.19 -0.78
CA ALA A 259 -10.04 -0.10 -0.40
C ALA A 259 -10.27 -1.59 -0.14
N THR A 260 -11.28 -1.89 0.65
CA THR A 260 -11.84 -3.23 0.85
C THR A 260 -13.27 -3.19 0.33
N LEU A 261 -13.65 -4.15 -0.50
CA LEU A 261 -15.01 -4.19 -1.05
C LEU A 261 -16.00 -4.47 0.10
N PRO A 262 -16.95 -3.57 0.43
CA PRO A 262 -17.75 -3.71 1.65
C PRO A 262 -18.59 -4.99 1.69
N ARG A 263 -19.20 -5.33 0.54
CA ARG A 263 -20.03 -6.53 0.34
C ARG A 263 -19.25 -7.83 0.16
N LEU A 264 -17.94 -7.74 -0.10
CA LEU A 264 -17.07 -8.91 -0.24
C LEU A 264 -15.70 -8.61 0.42
N PRO A 265 -15.60 -8.61 1.76
CA PRO A 265 -14.41 -8.15 2.47
C PRO A 265 -13.12 -8.94 2.20
N ARG A 266 -13.24 -10.15 1.63
CA ARG A 266 -12.10 -10.93 1.12
C ARG A 266 -11.39 -10.24 -0.03
N LEU A 267 -12.08 -9.40 -0.81
CA LEU A 267 -11.53 -8.70 -1.96
C LEU A 267 -11.11 -7.27 -1.58
N LYS A 268 -9.86 -6.96 -1.86
CA LYS A 268 -9.25 -5.65 -1.62
C LYS A 268 -8.63 -5.11 -2.90
N LYS A 269 -8.60 -3.78 -3.00
CA LYS A 269 -8.06 -3.02 -4.13
C LYS A 269 -7.00 -2.04 -3.66
N ARG A 270 -5.94 -1.89 -4.45
CA ARG A 270 -4.94 -0.84 -4.27
C ARG A 270 -4.59 -0.25 -5.62
N VAL A 271 -4.64 1.07 -5.73
CA VAL A 271 -4.26 1.80 -6.94
C VAL A 271 -3.06 2.66 -6.59
N ILE A 272 -2.00 2.58 -7.40
CA ILE A 272 -0.76 3.31 -7.21
C ILE A 272 -0.44 4.04 -8.51
N TYR A 273 -0.21 5.34 -8.42
CA TYR A 273 0.19 6.18 -9.54
C TYR A 273 1.12 7.29 -9.07
N LEU A 274 1.84 7.90 -10.01
CA LEU A 274 2.84 8.92 -9.74
C LEU A 274 2.40 10.25 -10.37
N THR A 275 2.73 11.35 -9.71
CA THR A 275 2.49 12.71 -10.24
C THR A 275 3.71 13.60 -10.10
N LYS A 276 3.93 14.50 -11.05
CA LYS A 276 4.83 15.65 -10.95
C LYS A 276 4.02 16.94 -11.09
N GLY A 277 4.01 17.80 -10.07
CA GLY A 277 3.26 19.06 -10.12
C GLY A 277 1.75 18.85 -10.30
N GLY A 278 1.23 17.72 -9.81
CA GLY A 278 -0.18 17.31 -9.98
C GLY A 278 -0.50 16.60 -11.30
N MET A 279 0.39 16.60 -12.28
CA MET A 279 0.22 15.87 -13.55
C MET A 279 0.72 14.43 -13.41
N GLN A 280 0.01 13.47 -14.01
CA GLN A 280 0.44 12.08 -14.01
C GLN A 280 1.76 11.90 -14.75
N ILE A 281 2.63 11.04 -14.21
CA ILE A 281 3.87 10.62 -14.85
C ILE A 281 4.03 9.10 -14.74
N GLY A 282 4.74 8.50 -15.70
CA GLY A 282 4.95 7.06 -15.74
C GLY A 282 3.63 6.28 -15.85
N HIS A 283 3.72 4.98 -15.57
CA HIS A 283 2.58 4.07 -15.58
C HIS A 283 1.87 4.07 -14.23
N SER A 284 0.67 3.48 -14.21
CA SER A 284 -0.10 3.21 -13.00
C SER A 284 -0.19 1.72 -12.72
N MET A 285 -0.44 1.33 -11.47
CA MET A 285 -0.61 -0.06 -11.06
C MET A 285 -1.88 -0.23 -10.25
N ILE A 286 -2.68 -1.22 -10.61
CA ILE A 286 -3.89 -1.64 -9.89
C ILE A 286 -3.67 -3.05 -9.38
N VAL A 287 -3.84 -3.24 -8.07
CA VAL A 287 -3.69 -4.53 -7.39
C VAL A 287 -5.04 -4.93 -6.82
N TYR A 288 -5.49 -6.12 -7.18
CA TYR A 288 -6.60 -6.79 -6.52
C TYR A 288 -6.08 -7.99 -5.75
N TRP A 289 -6.53 -8.19 -4.51
CA TRP A 289 -6.16 -9.39 -3.77
C TRP A 289 -7.30 -9.97 -2.95
N TYR A 290 -7.46 -11.28 -3.08
CA TYR A 290 -8.39 -12.13 -2.36
C TYR A 290 -7.67 -12.75 -1.16
N THR A 291 -8.05 -12.34 0.05
CA THR A 291 -7.32 -12.67 1.28
C THR A 291 -7.51 -14.11 1.76
N GLU A 292 -8.65 -14.71 1.44
CA GLU A 292 -9.06 -16.06 1.82
C GLU A 292 -9.75 -16.75 0.61
N GLU A 293 -10.37 -17.91 0.76
CA GLU A 293 -11.24 -18.53 -0.26
C GLU A 293 -12.69 -18.07 -0.05
N GLY A 294 -13.56 -18.16 -1.05
CA GLY A 294 -14.97 -17.78 -0.89
C GLY A 294 -15.68 -17.41 -2.19
N ALA A 295 -16.80 -16.72 -2.06
CA ALA A 295 -17.66 -16.35 -3.19
C ALA A 295 -16.96 -15.44 -4.21
N LEU A 296 -17.46 -15.53 -5.45
CA LEU A 296 -17.08 -14.63 -6.54
C LEU A 296 -17.60 -13.20 -6.30
N PRO A 297 -16.89 -12.17 -6.77
CA PRO A 297 -17.41 -10.80 -6.78
C PRO A 297 -18.69 -10.67 -7.59
N THR A 298 -19.66 -9.95 -7.04
CA THR A 298 -20.90 -9.62 -7.75
C THR A 298 -21.00 -8.11 -7.94
N GLN A 299 -21.51 -7.71 -9.10
CA GLN A 299 -21.92 -6.33 -9.35
C GLN A 299 -23.19 -6.02 -8.55
N VAL A 300 -23.37 -4.74 -8.19
CA VAL A 300 -24.60 -4.27 -7.57
C VAL A 300 -25.18 -3.13 -8.39
N PRO A 301 -26.51 -3.04 -8.54
CA PRO A 301 -27.15 -1.83 -9.03
C PRO A 301 -26.85 -0.71 -8.04
N HIS A 302 -26.11 0.31 -8.44
CA HIS A 302 -25.81 1.45 -7.60
C HIS A 302 -25.95 2.69 -8.46
N GLY A 303 -26.54 3.80 -7.99
CA GLY A 303 -26.96 4.97 -8.79
C GLY A 303 -25.94 5.63 -9.74
N ASN A 304 -24.69 5.16 -9.75
CA ASN A 304 -23.75 5.29 -10.88
C ASN A 304 -23.97 4.20 -11.97
N SER A 305 -25.12 3.52 -11.95
CA SER A 305 -25.61 2.51 -12.89
C SER A 305 -26.03 3.14 -14.21
N ILE A 306 -25.68 4.42 -14.40
CA ILE A 306 -25.34 4.98 -15.71
C ILE A 306 -24.02 4.37 -16.23
N THR A 307 -23.78 3.08 -16.00
CA THR A 307 -22.85 2.28 -16.79
C THR A 307 -23.43 1.92 -18.15
N SER A 308 -24.73 2.18 -18.40
CA SER A 308 -25.23 2.27 -19.77
C SER A 308 -24.59 3.43 -20.54
N GLU A 309 -24.40 4.62 -19.94
CA GLU A 309 -23.62 5.69 -20.60
C GLU A 309 -22.11 5.46 -20.57
N ALA A 310 -21.59 4.72 -19.58
CA ALA A 310 -20.19 4.32 -19.56
C ALA A 310 -19.82 3.34 -20.69
N LEU A 311 -20.79 2.59 -21.23
CA LEU A 311 -20.57 1.80 -22.45
C LEU A 311 -20.37 2.72 -23.65
N TYR A 312 -21.17 3.78 -23.80
CA TYR A 312 -21.06 4.70 -24.94
C TYR A 312 -19.79 5.55 -24.92
N THR A 313 -19.30 5.97 -23.75
CA THR A 313 -18.03 6.71 -23.65
C THR A 313 -16.80 5.87 -24.03
N ARG A 314 -16.95 4.53 -24.10
CA ARG A 314 -15.90 3.54 -24.42
C ARG A 314 -15.93 3.04 -25.86
N LEU A 315 -16.90 3.47 -26.66
CA LEU A 315 -16.96 3.17 -28.08
C LEU A 315 -15.91 4.02 -28.84
N PRO A 316 -15.36 3.55 -29.97
CA PRO A 316 -14.48 4.34 -30.83
C PRO A 316 -15.10 5.73 -31.08
N PRO A 317 -14.30 6.80 -31.22
CA PRO A 317 -14.82 8.17 -31.29
C PRO A 317 -16.01 8.34 -32.25
N SER A 318 -15.94 7.71 -33.42
CA SER A 318 -17.02 7.67 -34.43
C SER A 318 -18.31 7.01 -33.93
N VAL A 319 -18.20 5.88 -33.24
CA VAL A 319 -19.34 5.12 -32.72
C VAL A 319 -19.92 5.79 -31.46
N ARG A 320 -19.08 6.44 -30.65
CA ARG A 320 -19.52 7.24 -29.50
C ARG A 320 -20.29 8.49 -29.93
N ASP A 321 -19.78 9.22 -30.91
CA ASP A 321 -20.45 10.43 -31.40
C ASP A 321 -21.77 10.08 -32.09
N GLU A 322 -21.82 8.91 -32.75
CA GLU A 322 -23.05 8.33 -33.27
C GLU A 322 -24.04 7.94 -32.17
N ALA A 323 -23.57 7.24 -31.13
CA ALA A 323 -24.40 6.88 -29.99
C ALA A 323 -25.02 8.11 -29.33
N ARG A 324 -24.24 9.18 -29.13
CA ARG A 324 -24.75 10.45 -28.59
C ARG A 324 -25.84 11.07 -29.45
N ARG A 325 -25.68 11.02 -30.78
CA ARG A 325 -26.68 11.53 -31.73
C ARG A 325 -27.98 10.73 -31.65
N LEU A 326 -27.88 9.40 -31.55
CA LEU A 326 -29.05 8.52 -31.49
C LEU A 326 -29.79 8.63 -30.15
N LEU A 327 -29.05 8.75 -29.04
CA LEU A 327 -29.62 8.93 -27.69
C LEU A 327 -30.41 10.24 -27.53
N ALA A 328 -30.23 11.23 -28.42
CA ALA A 328 -31.03 12.44 -28.42
C ALA A 328 -32.50 12.19 -28.85
N THR A 329 -32.78 11.05 -29.49
CA THR A 329 -34.08 10.76 -30.12
C THR A 329 -34.64 9.37 -29.84
N HIS A 330 -33.83 8.45 -29.30
CA HIS A 330 -34.19 7.04 -29.11
C HIS A 330 -33.84 6.57 -27.70
N GLN A 331 -34.53 5.52 -27.24
CA GLN A 331 -34.24 4.93 -25.94
C GLN A 331 -32.92 4.14 -25.97
N PRO A 332 -32.17 4.05 -24.85
CA PRO A 332 -30.86 3.39 -24.81
C PRO A 332 -30.83 1.95 -25.35
N SER A 333 -31.90 1.18 -25.12
CA SER A 333 -32.03 -0.19 -25.63
C SER A 333 -32.11 -0.24 -27.17
N GLU A 334 -32.81 0.71 -27.79
CA GLU A 334 -32.95 0.81 -29.25
C GLU A 334 -31.64 1.28 -29.88
N VAL A 335 -30.95 2.24 -29.24
CA VAL A 335 -29.65 2.71 -29.70
C VAL A 335 -28.60 1.58 -29.68
N ALA A 336 -28.61 0.72 -28.66
CA ALA A 336 -27.71 -0.41 -28.58
C ALA A 336 -27.92 -1.41 -29.73
N GLU A 337 -29.17 -1.68 -30.11
CA GLU A 337 -29.53 -2.56 -31.23
C GLU A 337 -29.16 -1.93 -32.59
N MET A 338 -29.40 -0.62 -32.76
CA MET A 338 -29.03 0.12 -33.97
C MET A 338 -27.52 0.16 -34.21
N LEU A 339 -26.72 0.25 -33.14
CA LEU A 339 -25.26 0.25 -33.22
C LEU A 339 -24.69 -1.17 -33.47
N SER A 340 -25.29 -2.22 -32.89
CA SER A 340 -24.83 -3.60 -33.10
C SER A 340 -25.08 -4.06 -34.54
N ASN A 341 -26.23 -3.70 -35.12
CA ASN A 341 -26.57 -4.05 -36.50
C ASN A 341 -25.65 -3.38 -37.53
N LYS A 342 -25.10 -2.18 -37.24
CA LYS A 342 -24.12 -1.51 -38.11
C LYS A 342 -22.72 -2.12 -38.05
N MET A 343 -22.30 -2.62 -36.89
CA MET A 343 -20.97 -3.23 -36.73
C MET A 343 -20.85 -4.60 -37.42
N ASN A 344 -21.97 -5.26 -37.74
CA ASN A 344 -21.97 -6.54 -38.46
C ASN A 344 -21.80 -6.41 -39.98
N TYR A 345 -21.71 -5.18 -40.51
CA TYR A 345 -21.54 -4.90 -41.94
C TYR A 345 -20.26 -4.10 -42.27
N ALA A 346 -19.31 -4.00 -41.33
CA ALA A 346 -18.05 -3.27 -41.49
C ALA A 346 -16.84 -4.20 -41.52
#